data_AF-T0ZZG6-F1
#
_entry.id   AF-T0ZZG6-F1
#
_cell.length_a   1.000
_cell.length_b   1.000
_cell.length_c   1.000
_cell.angle_alpha   90.00
_cell.angle_beta   90.00
_cell.angle_gamma   90.00
#
_symmetry.space_group_name_H-M   'P 1'
#
loop_
_entity.id
_entity.type
_entity.pdbx_description
1 polymer ?
#
loop_
_entity_poly.entity_id
_entity_poly.type
_entity_poly.pdbx_seq_one_letter_code
_entity_poly.pdbx_strand_id
1 'polypeptide(L)'
;MRIEQAPTVLRRIREIHTRLVSCFGHQKDWWPAESPFETLLGAVLVQHTRWFAVAKVLDRLRCETRFDPKRLLEVRVSVLESWLRPAGCHHQKAHRIRALSAWCGEQGFGRLAHLPTALLRE
;
A
#
# COMPACT_ATOMS: atom_id res chain seq x y z
N MET A 1 38.21 -4.45 -4.83
CA MET A 1 37.76 -5.20 -6.02
C MET A 1 36.24 -5.31 -6.04
N ARG A 2 35.51 -4.32 -6.59
CA ARG A 2 34.05 -4.39 -6.88
C ARG A 2 33.53 -3.11 -7.60
N ILE A 3 34.06 -2.80 -8.79
CA ILE A 3 33.50 -1.74 -9.65
C ILE A 3 33.20 -2.26 -11.08
N GLU A 4 33.81 -3.38 -11.50
CA GLU A 4 33.65 -3.93 -12.87
C GLU A 4 32.32 -4.65 -13.15
N GLN A 5 31.49 -4.94 -12.14
CA GLN A 5 30.23 -5.70 -12.30
C GLN A 5 28.99 -4.82 -12.53
N ALA A 6 29.05 -3.53 -12.17
CA ALA A 6 27.90 -2.61 -12.26
C ALA A 6 27.36 -2.41 -13.69
N PRO A 7 28.19 -2.30 -14.74
CA PRO A 7 27.70 -2.16 -16.12
C PRO A 7 26.91 -3.39 -16.58
N THR A 8 27.36 -4.58 -16.16
CA THR A 8 26.76 -5.86 -16.56
C THR A 8 25.42 -6.11 -15.88
N VAL A 9 25.28 -5.75 -14.59
CA VAL A 9 24.01 -5.88 -13.85
C VAL A 9 22.95 -4.93 -14.41
N LEU A 10 23.30 -3.66 -14.64
CA LEU A 10 22.38 -2.68 -15.23
C LEU A 10 21.91 -3.10 -16.62
N ARG A 11 22.81 -3.66 -17.44
CA ARG A 11 22.45 -4.23 -18.74
C ARG A 11 21.44 -5.36 -18.61
N ARG A 12 21.67 -6.32 -17.71
CA ARG A 12 20.74 -7.44 -17.46
C ARG A 12 19.37 -6.97 -16.97
N ILE A 13 19.32 -5.99 -16.07
CA ILE A 13 18.05 -5.41 -15.60
C ILE A 13 17.27 -4.81 -16.76
N ARG A 14 17.94 -4.06 -17.64
CA ARG A 14 17.31 -3.47 -18.84
C ARG A 14 16.80 -4.55 -19.80
N GLU A 15 17.58 -5.60 -20.05
CA GLU A 15 17.16 -6.73 -20.89
C GLU A 15 15.92 -7.44 -20.31
N ILE A 16 15.91 -7.70 -19.00
CA ILE A 16 14.76 -8.29 -18.31
C ILE A 16 13.53 -7.38 -18.43
N HIS A 17 13.70 -6.08 -18.15
CA HIS A 17 12.63 -5.09 -18.26
C HIS A 17 12.05 -5.07 -19.69
N THR A 18 12.89 -4.99 -20.72
CA THR A 18 12.43 -4.99 -22.12
C THR A 18 11.65 -6.26 -22.47
N ARG A 19 12.10 -7.44 -22.00
CA ARG A 19 11.37 -8.69 -22.22
C ARG A 19 10.02 -8.70 -21.51
N LEU A 20 9.96 -8.27 -20.26
CA LEU A 20 8.71 -8.17 -19.50
C LEU A 20 7.73 -7.21 -20.18
N VAL A 21 8.19 -6.02 -20.59
CA VAL A 21 7.35 -5.05 -21.32
C VAL A 21 6.89 -5.61 -22.67
N SER A 22 7.72 -6.36 -23.38
CA SER A 22 7.33 -6.99 -24.65
C SER A 22 6.26 -8.07 -24.47
N CYS A 23 6.28 -8.81 -23.35
CA CYS A 23 5.31 -9.87 -23.08
C CYS A 23 4.01 -9.36 -22.46
N PHE A 24 4.09 -8.39 -21.55
CA PHE A 24 2.96 -7.96 -20.73
C PHE A 24 2.46 -6.54 -21.08
N GLY A 25 3.18 -5.80 -21.91
CA GLY A 25 2.91 -4.38 -22.17
C GLY A 25 3.25 -3.48 -20.99
N HIS A 26 3.03 -2.17 -21.15
CA HIS A 26 3.19 -1.19 -20.08
C HIS A 26 2.02 -1.29 -19.09
N GLN A 27 2.32 -1.58 -17.83
CA GLN A 27 1.32 -1.73 -16.78
C GLN A 27 1.04 -0.37 -16.13
N LYS A 28 -0.01 0.33 -16.58
CA LYS A 28 -0.40 1.64 -16.00
C LYS A 28 -1.17 1.50 -14.70
N ASP A 29 -2.06 0.51 -14.62
CA ASP A 29 -3.02 0.34 -13.52
C ASP A 29 -2.70 -0.90 -12.65
N TRP A 30 -1.41 -1.21 -12.48
CA TRP A 30 -0.97 -2.40 -11.74
C TRP A 30 -1.37 -2.36 -10.25
N TRP A 31 -1.65 -1.17 -9.72
CA TRP A 31 -2.22 -0.96 -8.40
C TRP A 31 -3.38 0.04 -8.50
N PRO A 32 -4.65 -0.42 -8.46
CA PRO A 32 -5.80 0.44 -8.67
C PRO A 32 -6.14 1.21 -7.37
N ALA A 33 -5.57 2.40 -7.24
CA ALA A 33 -5.91 3.33 -6.15
C ALA A 33 -6.07 4.74 -6.69
N GLU A 34 -7.11 5.44 -6.23
CA GLU A 34 -7.46 6.80 -6.66
C GLU A 34 -6.87 7.87 -5.74
N SER A 35 -6.39 7.47 -4.54
CA SER A 35 -5.80 8.38 -3.57
C SER A 35 -4.57 7.80 -2.87
N PRO A 36 -3.64 8.64 -2.38
CA PRO A 36 -2.50 8.18 -1.58
C PRO A 36 -2.92 7.40 -0.33
N PHE A 37 -4.03 7.75 0.30
CA PHE A 37 -4.52 7.06 1.49
C PHE A 37 -5.07 5.67 1.17
N GLU A 38 -5.81 5.52 0.06
CA GLU A 38 -6.22 4.21 -0.43
C GLU A 38 -5.00 3.32 -0.74
N THR A 39 -3.95 3.88 -1.34
CA THR A 39 -2.69 3.15 -1.58
C THR A 39 -2.10 2.60 -0.28
N LEU A 40 -2.04 3.42 0.78
CA LEU A 40 -1.53 2.98 2.08
C LEU A 40 -2.42 1.90 2.73
N LEU A 41 -3.75 2.06 2.66
CA LEU A 41 -4.68 1.03 3.14
C LEU A 41 -4.44 -0.29 2.42
N GLY A 42 -4.38 -0.27 1.08
CA GLY A 42 -4.08 -1.45 0.29
C GLY A 42 -2.73 -2.08 0.66
N ALA A 43 -1.68 -1.27 0.87
CA ALA A 43 -0.35 -1.75 1.25
C ALA A 43 -0.33 -2.47 2.61
N VAL A 44 -1.14 -2.02 3.58
CA VAL A 44 -1.34 -2.73 4.85
C VAL A 44 -2.12 -4.03 4.63
N LEU A 45 -3.15 -4.00 3.78
CA LEU A 45 -4.07 -5.12 3.58
C LEU A 45 -3.48 -6.28 2.78
N VAL A 46 -2.58 -6.02 1.81
CA VAL A 46 -1.95 -7.09 0.99
C VAL A 46 -1.00 -8.00 1.77
N GLN A 47 -0.53 -7.56 2.95
CA GLN A 47 0.38 -8.36 3.77
C GLN A 47 -0.27 -9.69 4.16
N HIS A 48 0.37 -10.80 3.75
CA HIS A 48 -0.11 -12.17 3.96
C HIS A 48 -1.55 -12.40 3.47
N THR A 49 -1.91 -11.84 2.31
CA THR A 49 -3.31 -11.87 1.83
C THR A 49 -3.40 -11.91 0.32
N ARG A 50 -4.42 -12.62 -0.19
CA ARG A 50 -4.73 -12.67 -1.61
C ARG A 50 -5.42 -11.38 -2.04
N TRP A 51 -5.04 -10.83 -3.21
CA TRP A 51 -5.61 -9.58 -3.73
C TRP A 51 -7.15 -9.58 -3.76
N PHE A 52 -7.79 -10.69 -4.14
CA PHE A 52 -9.26 -10.80 -4.15
C PHE A 52 -9.91 -10.48 -2.78
N ALA A 53 -9.29 -10.89 -1.67
CA ALA A 53 -9.79 -10.57 -0.34
C ALA A 53 -9.51 -9.11 0.03
N VAL A 54 -8.37 -8.57 -0.40
CA VAL A 54 -8.02 -7.15 -0.23
C VAL A 54 -9.04 -6.26 -0.95
N ALA A 55 -9.35 -6.54 -2.21
CA ALA A 55 -10.31 -5.79 -3.00
C ALA A 55 -11.68 -5.73 -2.32
N LYS A 56 -12.20 -6.88 -1.85
CA LYS A 56 -13.47 -6.92 -1.08
C LYS A 56 -13.44 -6.05 0.18
N VAL A 57 -12.32 -6.04 0.89
CA VAL A 57 -12.17 -5.21 2.08
C VAL A 57 -12.08 -3.74 1.71
N LEU A 58 -11.31 -3.38 0.68
CA LEU A 58 -11.22 -2.01 0.18
C LEU A 58 -12.57 -1.48 -0.31
N ASP A 59 -13.35 -2.27 -1.05
CA ASP A 59 -14.70 -1.90 -1.47
C ASP A 59 -15.60 -1.59 -0.27
N ARG A 60 -15.54 -2.43 0.77
CA ARG A 60 -16.30 -2.20 2.00
C ARG A 60 -15.84 -0.93 2.71
N LEU A 61 -14.53 -0.74 2.89
CA LEU A 61 -13.99 0.47 3.50
C LEU A 61 -14.38 1.73 2.69
N ARG A 62 -14.39 1.64 1.36
CA ARG A 62 -14.85 2.72 0.47
C ARG A 62 -16.32 3.05 0.72
N CYS A 63 -17.20 2.06 0.79
CA CYS A 63 -18.63 2.27 1.05
C CYS A 63 -18.90 2.87 2.42
N GLU A 64 -18.24 2.36 3.46
CA GLU A 64 -18.52 2.72 4.86
C GLU A 64 -17.85 4.04 5.28
N THR A 65 -16.63 4.30 4.79
CA THR A 65 -15.83 5.44 5.26
C THR A 65 -15.40 6.39 4.17
N ARG A 66 -15.63 6.06 2.89
CA ARG A 66 -15.10 6.81 1.73
C ARG A 66 -13.57 6.99 1.78
N PHE A 67 -12.88 6.06 2.46
CA PHE A 67 -11.46 6.17 2.79
C PHE A 67 -11.10 7.47 3.53
N ASP A 68 -12.01 8.04 4.32
CA ASP A 68 -11.71 9.19 5.18
C ASP A 68 -11.01 8.70 6.46
N PRO A 69 -9.78 9.16 6.75
CA PRO A 69 -9.07 8.81 7.99
C PRO A 69 -9.86 9.13 9.27
N LYS A 70 -10.60 10.25 9.30
CA LYS A 70 -11.39 10.64 10.48
C LYS A 70 -12.52 9.66 10.72
N ARG A 71 -13.25 9.29 9.67
CA ARG A 71 -14.33 8.30 9.75
C ARG A 71 -13.81 6.93 10.20
N LEU A 72 -12.63 6.52 9.74
CA LEU A 72 -12.01 5.27 10.20
C LEU A 72 -11.67 5.26 11.69
N LEU A 73 -11.31 6.42 12.25
CA LEU A 73 -11.03 6.55 13.69
C LEU A 73 -12.30 6.52 14.55
N GLU A 74 -13.42 6.99 14.02
CA GLU A 74 -14.74 6.96 14.67
C GLU A 74 -15.36 5.54 14.70
N VAL A 75 -15.00 4.68 13.76
CA VAL A 75 -15.45 3.28 13.75
C VAL A 75 -14.88 2.52 14.94
N ARG A 76 -15.75 1.85 15.70
CA ARG A 76 -15.34 0.94 16.78
C ARG A 76 -14.37 -0.11 16.26
N VAL A 77 -13.29 -0.36 17.01
CA VAL A 77 -12.23 -1.31 16.61
C VAL A 77 -12.79 -2.68 16.24
N SER A 78 -13.72 -3.22 17.03
CA SER A 78 -14.35 -4.53 16.76
C SER A 78 -15.17 -4.57 15.46
N VAL A 79 -15.78 -3.45 15.07
CA VAL A 79 -16.49 -3.32 13.79
C VAL A 79 -15.48 -3.29 12.64
N LEU A 80 -14.42 -2.49 12.76
CA LEU A 80 -13.35 -2.46 11.77
C LEU A 80 -12.73 -3.85 11.59
N GLU A 81 -12.37 -4.53 12.68
CA GLU A 81 -11.87 -5.91 12.65
C GLU A 81 -12.80 -6.86 11.90
N SER A 82 -14.12 -6.74 12.09
CA SER A 82 -15.11 -7.55 11.37
C SER A 82 -15.07 -7.31 9.86
N TRP A 83 -14.83 -6.06 9.43
CA TRP A 83 -14.68 -5.70 8.02
C TRP A 83 -13.40 -6.28 7.43
N LEU A 84 -12.33 -6.34 8.22
CA LEU A 84 -11.01 -6.82 7.80
C LEU A 84 -10.86 -8.35 7.84
N ARG A 85 -11.80 -9.09 8.43
CA ARG A 85 -11.75 -10.56 8.54
C ARG A 85 -11.38 -11.30 7.25
N PRO A 86 -11.94 -10.95 6.06
CA PRO A 86 -11.59 -11.63 4.81
C PRO A 86 -10.10 -11.52 4.47
N ALA A 87 -9.43 -10.45 4.91
CA ALA A 87 -8.02 -10.21 4.66
C ALA A 87 -7.08 -10.89 5.67
N GLY A 88 -7.57 -11.65 6.67
CA GLY A 88 -6.71 -12.29 7.67
C GLY A 88 -5.92 -11.29 8.54
N CYS A 89 -5.26 -11.77 9.60
CA CYS A 89 -4.50 -10.93 10.55
C CYS A 89 -5.26 -9.64 10.99
N HIS A 90 -6.59 -9.76 11.11
CA HIS A 90 -7.51 -8.62 11.12
C HIS A 90 -7.34 -7.71 12.34
N HIS A 91 -6.99 -8.26 13.50
CA HIS A 91 -6.63 -7.48 14.69
C HIS A 91 -5.42 -6.56 14.43
N GLN A 92 -4.31 -7.11 13.93
CA GLN A 92 -3.11 -6.34 13.65
C GLN A 92 -3.33 -5.31 12.56
N LYS A 93 -4.10 -5.67 11.52
CA LYS A 93 -4.45 -4.75 10.43
C LYS A 93 -5.38 -3.63 10.90
N ALA A 94 -6.34 -3.91 11.78
CA ALA A 94 -7.20 -2.87 12.36
C ALA A 94 -6.38 -1.85 13.15
N HIS A 95 -5.46 -2.33 14.00
CA HIS A 95 -4.55 -1.45 14.74
C HIS A 95 -3.69 -0.59 13.81
N ARG A 96 -3.08 -1.20 12.77
CA ARG A 96 -2.25 -0.47 11.80
C ARG A 96 -3.04 0.56 11.00
N ILE A 97 -4.24 0.21 10.53
CA ILE A 97 -5.11 1.13 9.79
C ILE A 97 -5.52 2.32 10.67
N ARG A 98 -5.83 2.09 11.96
CA ARG A 98 -6.14 3.18 12.89
C ARG A 98 -4.94 4.08 13.15
N ALA A 99 -3.76 3.49 13.42
CA ALA A 99 -2.54 4.26 13.62
C ALA A 99 -2.19 5.11 12.38
N LEU A 100 -2.32 4.51 11.19
CA LEU A 100 -2.16 5.19 9.91
C LEU A 100 -3.16 6.33 9.73
N SER A 101 -4.42 6.12 10.10
CA SER A 101 -5.48 7.12 10.01
C SER A 101 -5.22 8.31 10.95
N ALA A 102 -4.78 8.04 12.18
CA ALA A 102 -4.40 9.06 13.15
C ALA A 102 -3.22 9.91 12.63
N TRP A 103 -2.14 9.25 12.20
CA TRP A 103 -0.98 9.91 11.62
C TRP A 103 -1.35 10.78 10.41
N CYS A 104 -2.22 10.27 9.52
CA CYS A 104 -2.67 11.01 8.35
C CYS A 104 -3.49 12.26 8.72
N GLY A 105 -4.29 12.20 9.78
CA GLY A 105 -5.06 13.33 10.28
C GLY A 105 -4.21 14.43 10.93
N GLU A 106 -3.07 14.07 11.53
CA GLU A 106 -2.18 15.00 12.22
C GLU A 106 -1.10 15.62 11.33
N GLN A 107 -0.46 14.81 10.47
CA GLN A 107 0.76 15.19 9.77
C GLN A 107 0.58 15.32 8.25
N GLY A 108 -0.40 14.61 7.69
CA GLY A 108 -0.67 14.56 6.25
C GLY A 108 0.48 14.02 5.40
N PHE A 109 0.21 13.83 4.10
CA PHE A 109 1.18 13.29 3.15
C PHE A 109 2.32 14.25 2.77
N GLY A 110 2.08 15.57 2.90
CA GLY A 110 3.04 16.59 2.47
C GLY A 110 4.40 16.46 3.16
N ARG A 111 4.40 16.09 4.45
CA ARG A 111 5.66 15.88 5.19
C ARG A 111 6.49 14.73 4.63
N LEU A 112 5.86 13.63 4.21
CA LEU A 112 6.58 12.48 3.64
C LEU A 112 7.25 12.80 2.31
N ALA A 113 6.63 13.64 1.49
CA ALA A 113 7.17 14.01 0.18
C ALA A 113 8.51 14.76 0.26
N HIS A 114 8.81 15.38 1.40
CA HIS A 114 10.04 16.15 1.63
C HIS A 114 11.10 15.37 2.41
N LEU A 115 10.80 14.15 2.87
CA LEU A 115 11.79 13.33 3.57
C LEU A 115 12.74 12.66 2.55
N PRO A 116 14.06 12.72 2.78
CA PRO A 116 15.01 11.91 2.03
C PRO A 116 14.63 10.43 2.07
N THR A 117 14.74 9.76 0.94
CA THR A 117 14.44 8.32 0.82
C THR A 117 15.20 7.45 1.83
N ALA A 118 16.38 7.88 2.28
CA ALA A 118 17.15 7.19 3.32
C ALA A 118 16.39 7.14 4.66
N LEU A 119 15.81 8.26 5.09
CA LEU A 119 15.06 8.36 6.34
C LEU A 119 13.71 7.62 6.29
N LEU A 120 13.17 7.38 5.09
CA LEU A 120 11.94 6.60 4.91
C LEU A 120 12.16 5.08 5.03
N ARG A 121 13.43 4.62 5.05
CA ARG A 121 13.79 3.20 5.08
C ARG A 121 14.25 2.71 6.45
N GLU A 122 14.45 3.64 7.39
CA GLU A 122 14.80 3.40 8.80
C GLU A 122 13.52 3.28 9.64
#